data_AF-A0AAW3WAU6-F1
#
_entry.id   AF-A0AAW3WAU6-F1
#
_cell.length_a   1.000
_cell.length_b   1.000
_cell.length_c   1.000
_cell.angle_alpha   90.00
_cell.angle_beta   90.00
_cell.angle_gamma   90.00
#
_symmetry.space_group_name_H-M   'P 1'
#
loop_
_entity.id
_entity.type
_entity.pdbx_description
1 polymer ?
#
loop_
_entity_poly.entity_id
_entity_poly.type
_entity_poly.pdbx_seq_one_letter_code
_entity_poly.pdbx_strand_id
1 'polypeptide(L)'
;MGKMKNIIDKSQYDVLGLLPCPIKVPIEIGFDEMINNLESECDFKYLVEGNANYEVMWMDESSYIPKKEELPKIIISAGVNSFYRKDFRAKAIEEKYFKEVKSIEDGKLIENDFSDPKGNYYIMALNHLVMAVDLTKLNNRNIPTSWGELLNSSFKKEVAIRGKRGKYCETTLLAIYKDYGMDGIMKLKELVGFGGHPAEMVKNAGKGIENSPTISVIPYFYARLLKNNKNVKIVWPEEGAIVSPVTLLVQNDISNMLENVVNYFTSEQVQNVCKDAALPHPMDYLEYLKENNYKLNWLGWDFISNNDINKLLPKLNKYF
;
A
#
# COMPACT_ATOMS: atom_id res chain seq x y z
N MET A 1 -11.29 3.05 -32.02
CA MET A 1 -9.94 3.59 -31.71
C MET A 1 -9.93 4.05 -30.26
N GLY A 2 -9.37 3.22 -29.37
CA GLY A 2 -9.20 3.61 -27.97
C GLY A 2 -8.16 4.71 -27.86
N LYS A 3 -8.46 5.77 -27.10
CA LYS A 3 -7.47 6.79 -26.74
C LYS A 3 -6.27 6.08 -26.13
N MET A 4 -5.10 6.17 -26.77
CA MET A 4 -3.83 5.84 -26.16
C MET A 4 -3.79 6.60 -24.82
N LYS A 5 -3.73 5.87 -23.70
CA LYS A 5 -3.32 6.48 -22.44
C LYS A 5 -1.99 7.13 -22.73
N ASN A 6 -1.81 8.42 -22.45
CA ASN A 6 -0.50 9.04 -22.52
C ASN A 6 0.39 8.25 -21.57
N ILE A 7 1.25 7.43 -22.15
CA ILE A 7 2.26 6.67 -21.45
C ILE A 7 3.33 7.70 -21.11
N ILE A 8 3.28 8.26 -19.91
CA ILE A 8 4.33 9.15 -19.42
C ILE A 8 5.57 8.29 -19.23
N ASP A 9 6.64 8.62 -19.95
CA ASP A 9 7.94 7.99 -19.77
C ASP A 9 8.55 8.45 -18.44
N LYS A 10 8.32 7.66 -17.39
CA LYS A 10 8.65 8.04 -16.02
C LYS A 10 10.16 8.13 -15.76
N SER A 11 11.03 7.62 -16.66
CA SER A 11 12.49 7.72 -16.50
C SER A 11 13.02 9.12 -16.78
N GLN A 12 12.17 10.05 -17.22
CA GLN A 12 12.54 11.44 -17.43
C GLN A 12 12.48 12.29 -16.16
N TYR A 13 12.03 11.71 -15.04
CA TYR A 13 11.95 12.40 -13.76
C TYR A 13 13.05 11.92 -12.82
N ASP A 14 13.65 12.86 -12.12
CA ASP A 14 14.55 12.61 -10.99
C ASP A 14 13.76 12.25 -9.73
N VAL A 15 12.55 12.78 -9.57
CA VAL A 15 11.65 12.48 -8.45
C VAL A 15 10.31 11.95 -8.96
N LEU A 16 9.92 10.76 -8.51
CA LEU A 16 8.65 10.13 -8.86
C LEU A 16 7.87 9.79 -7.58
N GLY A 17 6.83 10.56 -7.27
CA GLY A 17 5.96 10.37 -6.11
C GLY A 17 4.61 9.76 -6.49
N LEU A 18 4.42 8.46 -6.25
CA LEU A 18 3.14 7.76 -6.48
C LEU A 18 2.39 7.57 -5.16
N LEU A 19 1.60 8.57 -4.79
CA LEU A 19 1.00 8.65 -3.47
C LEU A 19 -0.40 8.00 -3.40
N PRO A 20 -0.76 7.37 -2.27
CA PRO A 20 -2.15 7.03 -1.98
C PRO A 20 -3.06 8.25 -2.03
N CYS A 21 -4.26 8.08 -2.58
CA CYS A 21 -5.25 9.15 -2.74
C CYS A 21 -5.49 10.05 -1.52
N PRO A 22 -5.61 9.53 -0.27
CA PRO A 22 -5.95 10.39 0.88
C PRO A 22 -4.82 11.33 1.31
N ILE A 23 -3.56 11.05 0.98
CA ILE A 23 -2.42 11.91 1.32
C ILE A 23 -1.89 12.73 0.14
N LYS A 24 -2.35 12.41 -1.09
CA LYS A 24 -1.91 13.05 -2.33
C LYS A 24 -1.94 14.58 -2.24
N VAL A 25 -3.14 15.16 -2.12
CA VAL A 25 -3.33 16.61 -2.27
C VAL A 25 -2.60 17.39 -1.17
N PRO A 26 -2.68 17.00 0.12
CA PRO A 26 -1.94 17.73 1.16
C PRO A 26 -0.42 17.65 1.00
N ILE A 27 0.11 16.50 0.56
CA ILE A 27 1.55 16.35 0.28
C ILE A 27 1.95 17.15 -0.96
N GLU A 28 1.15 17.17 -2.03
CA GLU A 28 1.45 18.00 -3.21
C GLU A 28 1.53 19.48 -2.85
N ILE A 29 0.59 20.00 -2.04
CA ILE A 29 0.60 21.40 -1.61
C ILE A 29 1.90 21.73 -0.83
N GLY A 30 2.24 20.92 0.17
CA GLY A 30 3.46 21.14 0.94
C GLY A 30 4.74 20.96 0.11
N PHE A 31 4.72 20.05 -0.86
CA PHE A 31 5.83 19.85 -1.78
C PHE A 31 6.02 21.06 -2.69
N ASP A 32 4.95 21.60 -3.26
CA ASP A 32 4.98 22.81 -4.09
C ASP A 32 5.49 24.02 -3.29
N GLU A 33 5.06 24.18 -2.03
CA GLU A 33 5.59 25.20 -1.12
C GLU A 33 7.10 25.03 -0.89
N MET A 34 7.57 23.80 -0.63
CA MET A 34 8.99 23.51 -0.48
C MET A 34 9.77 23.87 -1.74
N ILE A 35 9.28 23.49 -2.93
CA ILE A 35 9.91 23.82 -4.22
C ILE A 35 9.98 25.33 -4.44
N ASN A 36 8.90 26.07 -4.15
CA ASN A 36 8.86 27.52 -4.31
C ASN A 36 9.83 28.27 -3.39
N ASN A 37 10.18 27.66 -2.25
CA ASN A 37 11.15 28.21 -1.30
C ASN A 37 12.61 27.90 -1.68
N LEU A 38 12.87 27.07 -2.68
CA LEU A 38 14.21 26.89 -3.23
C LEU A 38 14.55 28.12 -4.07
N GLU A 39 15.40 29.00 -3.54
CA GLU A 39 15.79 30.29 -4.17
C GLU A 39 16.50 30.14 -5.54
N SER A 40 17.02 28.94 -5.84
CA SER A 40 17.64 28.59 -7.12
C SER A 40 16.65 27.88 -8.05
N GLU A 41 16.80 28.05 -9.36
CA GLU A 41 16.08 27.22 -10.35
C GLU A 41 16.18 25.74 -9.98
N CYS A 42 15.02 25.11 -9.82
CA CYS A 42 14.91 23.68 -9.54
C CYS A 42 15.51 22.92 -10.75
N ASP A 43 16.69 22.32 -10.56
CA ASP A 43 17.47 21.70 -11.64
C ASP A 43 17.07 20.24 -11.93
N PHE A 44 16.06 19.73 -11.23
CA PHE A 44 15.57 18.37 -11.34
C PHE A 44 14.11 18.33 -11.80
N LYS A 45 13.76 17.27 -12.52
CA LYS A 45 12.39 17.01 -12.98
C LYS A 45 11.67 16.16 -11.95
N TYR A 46 10.46 16.55 -11.58
CA TYR A 46 9.65 15.80 -10.63
C TYR A 46 8.24 15.53 -11.15
N LEU A 47 7.65 14.47 -10.62
CA LEU A 47 6.27 14.10 -10.82
C LEU A 47 5.72 13.55 -9.51
N VAL A 48 4.93 14.36 -8.80
CA VAL A 48 4.16 13.92 -7.63
C VAL A 48 2.71 13.83 -8.06
N GLU A 49 2.13 12.63 -7.99
CA GLU A 49 0.76 12.41 -8.37
C GLU A 49 0.07 11.33 -7.53
N GLY A 50 -1.25 11.43 -7.48
CA GLY A 50 -2.09 10.43 -6.86
C GLY A 50 -2.30 9.29 -7.80
N ASN A 51 -1.48 8.25 -7.68
CA ASN A 51 -1.71 7.03 -8.42
C ASN A 51 -1.03 5.80 -7.82
N ALA A 52 -1.69 5.18 -6.84
CA ALA A 52 -1.28 3.89 -6.30
C ALA A 52 -1.39 2.71 -7.30
N ASN A 53 -1.84 2.93 -8.55
CA ASN A 53 -2.19 1.87 -9.51
C ASN A 53 -1.63 2.06 -10.92
N TYR A 54 -0.77 3.05 -11.17
CA TYR A 54 0.00 3.00 -12.41
C TYR A 54 1.12 2.00 -12.21
N GLU A 55 0.97 0.86 -12.89
CA GLU A 55 2.06 -0.01 -13.28
C GLU A 55 3.25 0.89 -13.66
N VAL A 56 4.30 0.90 -12.83
CA VAL A 56 5.51 1.65 -13.15
C VAL A 56 6.15 0.84 -14.26
N MET A 57 6.03 1.39 -15.47
CA MET A 57 6.28 0.73 -16.75
C MET A 57 7.54 -0.13 -16.85
N TRP A 58 8.55 0.14 -16.02
CA TRP A 58 9.85 -0.51 -16.17
C TRP A 58 9.81 -2.01 -15.84
N MET A 59 8.81 -2.49 -15.10
CA MET A 59 8.96 -3.80 -14.43
C MET A 59 7.74 -4.74 -14.44
N ASP A 60 6.58 -4.31 -14.94
CA ASP A 60 5.33 -5.10 -14.79
C ASP A 60 5.12 -6.16 -15.87
N GLU A 61 5.84 -6.09 -17.00
CA GLU A 61 5.69 -7.06 -18.10
C GLU A 61 7.02 -7.55 -18.73
N SER A 62 8.16 -7.01 -18.30
CA SER A 62 9.47 -7.37 -18.86
C SER A 62 10.32 -8.15 -17.86
N SER A 63 11.05 -9.16 -18.34
CA SER A 63 12.18 -9.77 -17.62
C SER A 63 13.36 -8.80 -17.44
N TYR A 64 13.21 -7.54 -17.88
CA TYR A 64 14.21 -6.51 -17.76
C TYR A 64 14.38 -6.10 -16.30
N ILE A 65 15.63 -5.85 -15.91
CA ILE A 65 15.98 -5.33 -14.60
C ILE A 65 16.68 -3.99 -14.86
N PRO A 66 16.04 -2.85 -14.52
CA PRO A 66 16.60 -1.54 -14.84
C PRO A 66 17.96 -1.33 -14.18
N LYS A 67 18.83 -0.63 -14.89
CA LYS A 67 20.05 -0.06 -14.36
C LYS A 67 19.72 1.13 -13.46
N LYS A 68 20.64 1.48 -12.57
CA LYS A 68 20.47 2.59 -11.64
C LYS A 68 20.16 3.91 -12.37
N GLU A 69 20.81 4.16 -13.50
CA GLU A 69 20.68 5.38 -14.29
C GLU A 69 19.35 5.49 -15.04
N GLU A 70 18.61 4.39 -15.17
CA GLU A 70 17.29 4.35 -15.82
C GLU A 70 16.14 4.62 -14.82
N LEU A 71 16.46 4.71 -13.53
CA LEU A 71 15.53 4.97 -12.45
C LEU A 71 15.61 6.43 -12.01
N PRO A 72 14.51 7.03 -11.55
CA PRO A 72 14.53 8.26 -10.78
C PRO A 72 15.42 8.13 -9.56
N LYS A 73 15.96 9.27 -9.16
CA LYS A 73 16.79 9.44 -7.98
C LYS A 73 15.99 9.25 -6.68
N ILE A 74 14.72 9.65 -6.68
CA ILE A 74 13.81 9.48 -5.54
C ILE A 74 12.49 8.89 -6.04
N ILE A 75 12.06 7.79 -5.41
CA ILE A 75 10.84 7.07 -5.81
C ILE A 75 9.98 6.86 -4.56
N ILE A 76 8.71 7.27 -4.63
CA ILE A 76 7.68 6.89 -3.67
C ILE A 76 6.68 6.00 -4.37
N SER A 77 6.40 4.86 -3.76
CA SER A 77 5.43 3.92 -4.31
C SER A 77 4.63 3.21 -3.22
N ALA A 78 3.36 2.95 -3.51
CA ALA A 78 2.48 2.21 -2.61
C ALA A 78 2.37 0.74 -3.00
N GLY A 79 2.16 -0.11 -2.00
CA GLY A 79 1.94 -1.54 -2.16
C GLY A 79 3.23 -2.33 -2.39
N VAL A 80 3.06 -3.64 -2.43
CA VAL A 80 4.13 -4.61 -2.70
C VAL A 80 4.21 -4.78 -4.21
N ASN A 81 4.74 -3.76 -4.86
CA ASN A 81 4.83 -3.62 -6.31
C ASN A 81 6.14 -4.19 -6.87
N SER A 82 6.46 -3.88 -8.12
CA SER A 82 7.61 -4.39 -8.83
C SER A 82 8.98 -4.02 -8.23
N PHE A 83 9.09 -2.96 -7.41
CA PHE A 83 10.31 -2.68 -6.65
C PHE A 83 10.59 -3.75 -5.58
N TYR A 84 9.63 -4.62 -5.26
CA TYR A 84 9.78 -5.75 -4.35
C TYR A 84 10.15 -7.07 -5.04
N ARG A 85 10.35 -7.04 -6.36
CA ARG A 85 10.84 -8.19 -7.14
C ARG A 85 12.15 -8.74 -6.59
N LYS A 86 12.27 -10.06 -6.57
CA LYS A 86 13.47 -10.74 -6.08
C LYS A 86 14.72 -10.39 -6.90
N ASP A 87 14.61 -10.41 -8.23
CA ASP A 87 15.73 -10.17 -9.14
C ASP A 87 16.22 -8.71 -9.12
N PHE A 88 15.29 -7.76 -9.13
CA PHE A 88 15.60 -6.35 -8.95
C PHE A 88 16.20 -6.05 -7.58
N ARG A 89 15.60 -6.55 -6.49
CA ARG A 89 16.13 -6.36 -5.14
C ARG A 89 17.54 -6.89 -5.01
N ALA A 90 17.80 -8.10 -5.52
CA ALA A 90 19.13 -8.69 -5.50
C ALA A 90 20.15 -7.77 -6.19
N LYS A 91 19.84 -7.30 -7.40
CA LYS A 91 20.70 -6.38 -8.15
C LYS A 91 20.88 -5.04 -7.46
N ALA A 92 19.78 -4.42 -7.01
CA ALA A 92 19.80 -3.11 -6.35
C ALA A 92 20.61 -3.13 -5.05
N ILE A 93 20.55 -4.23 -4.29
CA ILE A 93 21.36 -4.42 -3.07
C ILE A 93 22.84 -4.65 -3.44
N GLU A 94 23.13 -5.53 -4.41
CA GLU A 94 24.49 -5.85 -4.85
C GLU A 94 25.22 -4.61 -5.40
N GLU A 95 24.55 -3.87 -6.28
CA GLU A 95 25.07 -2.67 -6.93
C GLU A 95 24.82 -1.40 -6.10
N LYS A 96 24.26 -1.54 -4.89
CA LYS A 96 23.99 -0.46 -3.92
C LYS A 96 23.19 0.71 -4.52
N TYR A 97 22.13 0.44 -5.28
CA TYR A 97 21.34 1.49 -5.93
C TYR A 97 20.85 2.54 -4.94
N PHE A 98 20.37 2.10 -3.79
CA PHE A 98 19.72 2.95 -2.80
C PHE A 98 20.56 3.11 -1.53
N LYS A 99 20.40 4.25 -0.86
CA LYS A 99 20.97 4.51 0.46
C LYS A 99 19.93 4.34 1.57
N GLU A 100 20.42 4.10 2.77
CA GLU A 100 19.59 4.12 3.98
C GLU A 100 19.07 5.53 4.21
N VAL A 101 17.75 5.66 4.35
CA VAL A 101 17.09 6.89 4.77
C VAL A 101 16.80 6.77 6.25
N LYS A 102 17.30 7.73 7.02
CA LYS A 102 17.02 7.85 8.45
C LYS A 102 16.01 8.96 8.63
N SER A 103 14.98 8.74 9.45
CA SER A 103 14.13 9.84 9.91
C SER A 103 15.01 10.85 10.63
N ILE A 104 14.84 12.13 10.28
CA ILE A 104 15.63 13.26 10.83
C ILE A 104 15.29 13.49 12.31
N GLU A 105 14.11 13.05 12.73
CA GLU A 105 13.62 13.17 14.09
C GLU A 105 13.38 11.77 14.64
N ASP A 106 14.43 11.21 15.23
CA ASP A 106 14.39 10.69 16.60
C ASP A 106 15.72 10.00 16.89
N GLY A 107 16.41 10.44 17.94
CA GLY A 107 17.57 9.75 18.52
C GLY A 107 17.26 8.36 19.10
N LYS A 108 16.11 7.77 18.73
CA LYS A 108 15.69 6.41 19.02
C LYS A 108 15.28 5.73 17.71
N LEU A 109 16.26 5.11 17.06
CA LEU A 109 16.00 4.02 16.12
C LEU A 109 15.33 2.89 16.91
N ILE A 110 14.01 2.90 16.98
CA ILE A 110 13.27 1.74 17.45
C ILE A 110 13.21 0.80 16.26
N GLU A 111 14.09 -0.21 16.29
CA GLU A 111 13.98 -1.35 15.39
C GLU A 111 12.57 -1.92 15.48
N ASN A 112 11.92 -2.03 14.34
CA ASN A 112 10.59 -2.58 14.20
C ASN A 112 10.52 -3.43 12.93
N ASP A 113 9.46 -4.21 12.77
CA ASP A 113 9.29 -5.14 11.65
C ASP A 113 9.23 -4.46 10.26
N PHE A 114 9.10 -3.13 10.22
CA PHE A 114 9.11 -2.31 9.00
C PHE A 114 10.49 -1.75 8.64
N SER A 115 11.48 -1.80 9.54
CA SER A 115 12.85 -1.43 9.25
C SER A 115 13.48 -2.41 8.27
N ASP A 116 13.94 -1.95 7.10
CA ASP A 116 14.60 -2.82 6.13
C ASP A 116 16.01 -3.21 6.63
N PRO A 117 16.29 -4.49 6.87
CA PRO A 117 17.60 -4.94 7.37
C PRO A 117 18.74 -4.70 6.37
N LYS A 118 18.43 -4.37 5.11
CA LYS A 118 19.43 -4.00 4.09
C LYS A 118 19.51 -2.49 3.85
N GLY A 119 18.70 -1.67 4.52
CA GLY A 119 18.76 -0.21 4.43
C GLY A 119 18.48 0.36 3.04
N ASN A 120 17.72 -0.33 2.18
CA ASN A 120 17.37 0.13 0.84
C ASN A 120 15.96 0.73 0.78
N TYR A 121 15.06 0.29 1.68
CA TYR A 121 13.63 0.63 1.65
C TYR A 121 13.25 1.38 2.92
N TYR A 122 12.69 2.59 2.78
CA TYR A 122 12.11 3.34 3.89
C TYR A 122 10.58 3.28 3.83
N ILE A 123 9.94 2.68 4.83
CA ILE A 123 8.47 2.61 4.92
C ILE A 123 7.96 3.88 5.61
N MET A 124 7.53 4.87 4.83
CA MET A 124 7.10 6.17 5.34
C MET A 124 5.66 6.21 5.84
N ALA A 125 4.79 5.31 5.37
CA ALA A 125 3.39 5.28 5.77
C ALA A 125 2.76 3.89 5.59
N LEU A 126 1.75 3.59 6.40
CA LEU A 126 1.08 2.29 6.46
C LEU A 126 -0.38 2.37 6.01
N ASN A 127 -0.67 1.97 4.77
CA ASN A 127 -2.04 1.76 4.32
C ASN A 127 -2.50 0.36 4.74
N HIS A 128 -3.48 0.25 5.63
CA HIS A 128 -3.91 -1.04 6.17
C HIS A 128 -5.37 -1.35 5.87
N LEU A 129 -5.65 -2.63 5.59
CA LEU A 129 -6.96 -3.12 5.18
C LEU A 129 -7.67 -3.82 6.34
N VAL A 130 -8.94 -3.47 6.53
CA VAL A 130 -9.84 -4.02 7.55
C VAL A 130 -11.12 -4.54 6.90
N MET A 131 -11.99 -5.17 7.67
CA MET A 131 -13.30 -5.60 7.22
C MET A 131 -14.36 -4.56 7.62
N ALA A 132 -15.21 -4.17 6.67
CA ALA A 132 -16.45 -3.45 6.92
C ALA A 132 -17.63 -4.39 6.65
N VAL A 133 -18.42 -4.68 7.69
CA VAL A 133 -19.52 -5.65 7.65
C VAL A 133 -20.85 -4.90 7.66
N ASP A 134 -21.68 -5.15 6.64
CA ASP A 134 -23.04 -4.63 6.55
C ASP A 134 -23.97 -5.49 7.42
N LEU A 135 -24.36 -4.94 8.57
CA LEU A 135 -25.20 -5.64 9.56
C LEU A 135 -26.61 -5.90 9.04
N THR A 136 -27.08 -5.14 8.05
CA THR A 136 -28.43 -5.34 7.46
C THR A 136 -28.52 -6.62 6.62
N LYS A 137 -27.37 -7.23 6.31
CA LYS A 137 -27.25 -8.40 5.42
C LYS A 137 -26.66 -9.62 6.12
N LEU A 138 -26.46 -9.53 7.43
CA LEU A 138 -25.82 -10.57 8.20
C LEU A 138 -26.66 -11.86 8.26
N ASN A 139 -27.99 -11.76 8.16
CA ASN A 139 -28.91 -12.91 8.12
C ASN A 139 -28.66 -13.93 9.25
N ASN A 140 -28.51 -13.44 10.49
CA ASN A 140 -28.19 -14.22 11.69
C ASN A 140 -26.85 -14.99 11.66
N ARG A 141 -25.98 -14.74 10.67
CA ARG A 141 -24.61 -15.29 10.63
C ARG A 141 -23.71 -14.55 11.62
N ASN A 142 -22.65 -15.19 12.08
CA ASN A 142 -21.67 -14.53 12.93
C ASN A 142 -20.83 -13.52 12.12
N ILE A 143 -20.43 -12.43 12.78
CA ILE A 143 -19.47 -11.48 12.24
C ILE A 143 -18.08 -12.12 12.37
N PRO A 144 -17.32 -12.34 11.28
CA PRO A 144 -15.98 -12.88 11.39
C PRO A 144 -15.06 -11.88 12.08
N THR A 145 -14.31 -12.31 13.09
CA THR A 145 -13.36 -11.48 13.85
C THR A 145 -11.94 -11.55 13.30
N SER A 146 -11.64 -12.52 12.44
CA SER A 146 -10.31 -12.83 11.92
C SER A 146 -10.35 -13.10 10.41
N TRP A 147 -9.18 -13.07 9.76
CA TRP A 147 -9.08 -13.50 8.36
C TRP A 147 -9.41 -14.99 8.23
N GLY A 148 -8.98 -15.81 9.18
CA GLY A 148 -9.29 -17.24 9.22
C GLY A 148 -10.79 -17.52 9.31
N GLU A 149 -11.51 -16.80 10.17
CA GLU A 149 -12.97 -16.92 10.27
C GLU A 149 -13.67 -16.46 8.99
N LEU A 150 -13.22 -15.36 8.38
CA LEU A 150 -13.74 -14.92 7.09
C LEU A 150 -13.58 -16.05 6.05
N LEU A 151 -12.39 -16.62 5.91
CA LEU A 151 -12.08 -17.66 4.92
C LEU A 151 -12.90 -18.94 5.11
N ASN A 152 -13.33 -19.26 6.34
CA ASN A 152 -14.15 -20.44 6.64
C ASN A 152 -15.64 -20.10 6.85
N SER A 153 -16.05 -18.88 6.50
CA SER A 153 -17.43 -18.42 6.65
C SER A 153 -18.35 -18.91 5.52
N SER A 154 -19.66 -18.69 5.69
CA SER A 154 -20.68 -18.97 4.69
C SER A 154 -20.99 -17.80 3.74
N PHE A 155 -20.17 -16.73 3.72
CA PHE A 155 -20.39 -15.53 2.89
C PHE A 155 -19.99 -15.72 1.42
N LYS A 156 -20.44 -16.82 0.80
CA LYS A 156 -20.10 -17.20 -0.58
C LYS A 156 -20.61 -16.14 -1.56
N LYS A 157 -19.71 -15.59 -2.38
CA LYS A 157 -19.97 -14.48 -3.31
C LYS A 157 -20.56 -13.22 -2.66
N GLU A 158 -20.34 -13.03 -1.36
CA GLU A 158 -20.82 -11.86 -0.60
C GLU A 158 -19.67 -10.96 -0.12
N VAL A 159 -18.42 -11.28 -0.47
CA VAL A 159 -17.25 -10.46 -0.11
C VAL A 159 -16.84 -9.56 -1.27
N ALA A 160 -16.52 -8.31 -0.95
CA ALA A 160 -15.86 -7.37 -1.84
C ALA A 160 -14.41 -7.16 -1.46
N ILE A 161 -13.53 -7.14 -2.45
CA ILE A 161 -12.15 -6.68 -2.31
C ILE A 161 -11.83 -5.66 -3.41
N ARG A 162 -10.82 -4.80 -3.19
CA ARG A 162 -10.36 -3.88 -4.23
C ARG A 162 -9.89 -4.65 -5.46
N GLY A 163 -10.38 -4.28 -6.64
CA GLY A 163 -9.98 -4.91 -7.90
C GLY A 163 -10.88 -4.52 -9.07
N LYS A 164 -10.41 -4.75 -10.30
CA LYS A 164 -11.19 -4.53 -11.52
C LYS A 164 -10.71 -5.46 -12.64
N ARG A 165 -11.64 -6.05 -13.40
CA ARG A 165 -11.36 -6.88 -14.59
C ARG A 165 -10.35 -8.02 -14.34
N GLY A 166 -10.47 -8.75 -13.23
CA GLY A 166 -9.62 -9.89 -12.92
C GLY A 166 -8.25 -9.56 -12.31
N LYS A 167 -7.92 -8.27 -12.12
CA LYS A 167 -6.78 -7.83 -11.30
C LYS A 167 -7.31 -7.37 -9.94
N TYR A 168 -6.94 -8.06 -8.88
CA TYR A 168 -7.35 -7.77 -7.51
C TYR A 168 -6.15 -7.28 -6.68
N CYS A 169 -6.43 -6.66 -5.53
CA CYS A 169 -5.42 -6.08 -4.66
C CYS A 169 -4.31 -7.10 -4.33
N GLU A 170 -3.10 -6.83 -4.82
CA GLU A 170 -1.91 -7.64 -4.68
C GLU A 170 -1.58 -7.93 -3.21
N THR A 171 -1.66 -6.89 -2.38
CA THR A 171 -1.37 -6.98 -0.94
C THR A 171 -2.33 -7.94 -0.22
N THR A 172 -3.63 -7.94 -0.57
CA THR A 172 -4.61 -8.89 0.01
C THR A 172 -4.28 -10.33 -0.36
N LEU A 173 -4.00 -10.59 -1.65
CA LEU A 173 -3.68 -11.94 -2.11
C LEU A 173 -2.38 -12.45 -1.47
N LEU A 174 -1.34 -11.63 -1.40
CA LEU A 174 -0.07 -12.01 -0.78
C LEU A 174 -0.22 -12.31 0.72
N ALA A 175 -0.97 -11.48 1.45
CA ALA A 175 -1.17 -11.68 2.89
C ALA A 175 -1.95 -12.96 3.19
N ILE A 176 -3.05 -13.20 2.46
CA ILE A 176 -3.83 -14.44 2.61
C ILE A 176 -2.98 -15.66 2.22
N TYR A 177 -2.20 -15.57 1.15
CA TYR A 177 -1.29 -16.67 0.78
C TYR A 177 -0.20 -16.93 1.83
N LYS A 178 0.38 -15.87 2.40
CA LYS A 178 1.41 -15.99 3.46
C LYS A 178 0.89 -16.79 4.65
N ASP A 179 -0.33 -16.48 5.09
CA ASP A 179 -0.87 -17.05 6.33
C ASP A 179 -1.63 -18.37 6.10
N TYR A 180 -2.25 -18.56 4.93
CA TYR A 180 -3.17 -19.66 4.64
C TYR A 180 -2.83 -20.47 3.38
N GLY A 181 -1.73 -20.16 2.70
CA GLY A 181 -1.28 -20.83 1.49
C GLY A 181 -2.30 -20.76 0.34
N MET A 182 -2.18 -21.71 -0.58
CA MET A 182 -3.13 -21.81 -1.71
C MET A 182 -4.56 -22.16 -1.27
N ASP A 183 -4.73 -22.87 -0.15
CA ASP A 183 -6.06 -23.18 0.40
C ASP A 183 -6.82 -21.88 0.74
N GLY A 184 -6.15 -20.94 1.41
CA GLY A 184 -6.73 -19.62 1.69
C GLY A 184 -7.12 -18.85 0.43
N ILE A 185 -6.33 -18.93 -0.63
CA ILE A 185 -6.63 -18.29 -1.92
C ILE A 185 -7.88 -18.90 -2.56
N MET A 186 -7.99 -20.23 -2.53
CA MET A 186 -9.17 -20.94 -3.06
C MET A 186 -10.42 -20.61 -2.26
N LYS A 187 -10.34 -20.56 -0.93
CA LYS A 187 -11.44 -20.13 -0.06
C LYS A 187 -11.85 -18.69 -0.32
N LEU A 188 -10.89 -17.77 -0.40
CA LEU A 188 -11.15 -16.36 -0.71
C LEU A 188 -11.88 -16.21 -2.05
N LYS A 189 -11.50 -16.97 -3.08
CA LYS A 189 -12.17 -16.99 -4.38
C LYS A 189 -13.65 -17.36 -4.28
N GLU A 190 -14.01 -18.30 -3.42
CA GLU A 190 -15.41 -18.70 -3.23
C GLU A 190 -16.23 -17.57 -2.58
N LEU A 191 -15.62 -16.84 -1.65
CA LEU A 191 -16.26 -15.74 -0.93
C LEU A 191 -16.39 -14.46 -1.77
N VAL A 192 -15.40 -14.15 -2.61
CA VAL A 192 -15.39 -12.90 -3.38
C VAL A 192 -16.37 -12.97 -4.56
N GLY A 193 -17.40 -12.12 -4.48
CA GLY A 193 -18.37 -11.88 -5.54
C GLY A 193 -18.27 -10.50 -6.18
N PHE A 194 -17.54 -9.57 -5.52
CA PHE A 194 -17.50 -8.17 -5.92
C PHE A 194 -16.06 -7.66 -5.99
N GLY A 195 -15.75 -6.91 -7.05
CA GLY A 195 -14.50 -6.18 -7.22
C GLY A 195 -14.81 -4.75 -7.63
N GLY A 196 -14.24 -3.78 -6.92
CA GLY A 196 -14.48 -2.36 -7.24
C GLY A 196 -13.53 -1.42 -6.52
N HIS A 197 -13.81 -0.12 -6.64
CA HIS A 197 -13.08 0.88 -5.87
C HIS A 197 -13.63 0.94 -4.44
N PRO A 198 -12.79 1.04 -3.38
CA PRO A 198 -13.28 1.07 -2.00
C PRO A 198 -14.31 2.18 -1.72
N ALA A 199 -14.22 3.33 -2.40
CA ALA A 199 -15.22 4.39 -2.31
C ALA A 199 -16.65 3.92 -2.69
N GLU A 200 -16.77 3.04 -3.68
CA GLU A 200 -18.06 2.47 -4.10
C GLU A 200 -18.60 1.51 -3.03
N MET A 201 -17.72 0.71 -2.43
CA MET A 201 -18.07 -0.20 -1.33
C MET A 201 -18.58 0.57 -0.11
N VAL A 202 -17.87 1.63 0.29
CA VAL A 202 -18.25 2.50 1.42
C VAL A 202 -19.59 3.19 1.18
N LYS A 203 -19.81 3.71 -0.04
CA LYS A 203 -21.05 4.43 -0.38
C LYS A 203 -22.31 3.57 -0.16
N ASN A 204 -22.19 2.25 -0.31
CA ASN A 204 -23.30 1.31 -0.27
C ASN A 204 -23.40 0.53 1.06
N ALA A 205 -22.36 0.56 1.89
CA ALA A 205 -22.33 -0.17 3.16
C ALA A 205 -23.42 0.31 4.15
N GLY A 206 -24.16 -0.65 4.72
CA GLY A 206 -25.19 -0.41 5.74
C GLY A 206 -26.54 0.00 5.18
N LYS A 207 -26.73 -0.07 3.86
CA LYS A 207 -27.97 0.32 3.16
C LYS A 207 -28.86 -0.87 2.78
N GLY A 208 -28.40 -2.12 2.98
CA GLY A 208 -29.18 -3.31 2.64
C GLY A 208 -29.46 -3.45 1.14
N ILE A 209 -28.61 -2.89 0.27
CA ILE A 209 -28.80 -2.95 -1.18
C ILE A 209 -28.69 -4.41 -1.63
N GLU A 210 -29.68 -4.90 -2.37
CA GLU A 210 -29.62 -6.23 -3.01
C GLU A 210 -28.44 -6.32 -3.99
N ASN A 211 -27.86 -7.50 -4.15
CA ASN A 211 -26.70 -7.71 -5.04
C ASN A 211 -25.50 -6.80 -4.74
N SER A 212 -25.25 -6.51 -3.47
CA SER A 212 -24.06 -5.81 -2.97
C SER A 212 -23.24 -6.74 -2.07
N PRO A 213 -22.03 -6.38 -1.61
CA PRO A 213 -21.29 -7.19 -0.65
C PRO A 213 -21.87 -7.10 0.77
N THR A 214 -21.78 -8.19 1.53
CA THR A 214 -22.05 -8.22 2.98
C THR A 214 -20.79 -7.84 3.77
N ILE A 215 -19.61 -8.22 3.27
CA ILE A 215 -18.32 -7.86 3.87
C ILE A 215 -17.47 -7.19 2.79
N SER A 216 -16.89 -6.04 3.10
CA SER A 216 -15.93 -5.36 2.22
C SER A 216 -14.56 -5.27 2.89
N VAL A 217 -13.53 -5.77 2.23
CA VAL A 217 -12.13 -5.58 2.61
C VAL A 217 -11.66 -4.25 2.03
N ILE A 218 -11.50 -3.25 2.90
CA ILE A 218 -11.25 -1.86 2.50
C ILE A 218 -10.12 -1.24 3.33
N PRO A 219 -9.43 -0.22 2.78
CA PRO A 219 -8.52 0.59 3.57
C PRO A 219 -9.19 1.21 4.79
N TYR A 220 -8.50 1.24 5.92
CA TYR A 220 -9.06 1.74 7.17
C TYR A 220 -9.45 3.22 7.11
N PHE A 221 -8.73 4.04 6.36
CA PHE A 221 -9.12 5.44 6.13
C PHE A 221 -10.53 5.56 5.52
N TYR A 222 -10.93 4.62 4.67
CA TYR A 222 -12.30 4.52 4.14
C TYR A 222 -13.28 3.98 5.19
N ALA A 223 -12.87 2.97 5.97
CA ALA A 223 -13.67 2.42 7.06
C ALA A 223 -14.02 3.46 8.13
N ARG A 224 -13.12 4.41 8.42
CA ARG A 224 -13.35 5.52 9.37
C ARG A 224 -14.54 6.40 8.98
N LEU A 225 -14.88 6.49 7.69
CA LEU A 225 -16.06 7.21 7.21
C LEU A 225 -17.37 6.54 7.66
N LEU A 226 -17.32 5.24 7.97
CA LEU A 226 -18.46 4.43 8.40
C LEU A 226 -18.59 4.32 9.92
N LYS A 227 -17.67 4.89 10.71
CA LYS A 227 -17.61 4.70 12.17
C LYS A 227 -18.90 5.05 12.93
N ASN A 228 -19.68 6.00 12.41
CA ASN A 228 -20.94 6.44 13.01
C ASN A 228 -22.18 5.76 12.38
N ASN A 229 -21.99 4.91 11.38
CA ASN A 229 -23.08 4.18 10.74
C ASN A 229 -23.42 2.96 11.60
N LYS A 230 -24.55 3.00 12.30
CA LYS A 230 -25.02 1.92 13.18
C LYS A 230 -25.30 0.60 12.44
N ASN A 231 -25.47 0.65 11.13
CA ASN A 231 -25.70 -0.52 10.28
C ASN A 231 -24.40 -1.15 9.75
N VAL A 232 -23.24 -0.61 10.12
CA VAL A 232 -21.94 -1.14 9.71
C VAL A 232 -21.09 -1.44 10.94
N LYS A 233 -20.47 -2.62 10.96
CA LYS A 233 -19.43 -2.96 11.93
C LYS A 233 -18.08 -2.94 11.23
N ILE A 234 -17.15 -2.15 11.75
CA ILE A 234 -15.74 -2.25 11.37
C ILE A 234 -15.10 -3.31 12.26
N VAL A 235 -14.39 -4.25 11.63
CA VAL A 235 -13.67 -5.33 12.30
C VAL A 235 -12.19 -5.19 11.96
N TRP A 236 -11.40 -5.02 13.01
CA TRP A 236 -9.96 -5.19 12.95
C TRP A 236 -9.63 -6.67 13.14
N PRO A 237 -9.03 -7.36 12.15
CA PRO A 237 -8.78 -8.79 12.23
C PRO A 237 -7.82 -9.17 13.37
N GLU A 238 -8.03 -10.32 14.01
CA GLU A 238 -7.19 -10.81 15.12
C GLU A 238 -5.71 -11.05 14.72
N GLU A 239 -5.47 -11.51 13.49
CA GLU A 239 -4.12 -11.65 12.92
C GLU A 239 -3.53 -10.29 12.49
N GLY A 240 -4.37 -9.26 12.46
CA GLY A 240 -4.01 -7.88 12.17
C GLY A 240 -4.55 -7.37 10.84
N ALA A 241 -4.65 -6.04 10.72
CA ALA A 241 -5.01 -5.39 9.47
C ALA A 241 -3.89 -5.58 8.43
N ILE A 242 -4.25 -5.99 7.20
CA ILE A 242 -3.28 -6.28 6.14
C ILE A 242 -2.58 -4.99 5.72
N VAL A 243 -1.25 -4.96 5.77
CA VAL A 243 -0.46 -3.76 5.48
C VAL A 243 0.01 -3.73 4.02
N SER A 244 -0.34 -2.64 3.34
CA SER A 244 0.26 -2.16 2.11
C SER A 244 1.19 -0.99 2.45
N PRO A 245 2.52 -1.12 2.27
CA PRO A 245 3.46 -0.06 2.63
C PRO A 245 3.41 1.09 1.62
N VAL A 246 3.71 2.29 2.07
CA VAL A 246 4.15 3.40 1.21
C VAL A 246 5.66 3.50 1.42
N THR A 247 6.40 3.29 0.34
CA THR A 247 7.85 3.10 0.36
C THR A 247 8.53 4.27 -0.32
N LEU A 248 9.54 4.83 0.33
CA LEU A 248 10.49 5.78 -0.22
C LEU A 248 11.80 5.04 -0.54
N LEU A 249 12.28 5.17 -1.78
CA LEU A 249 13.58 4.71 -2.26
C LEU A 249 14.39 5.93 -2.67
N VAL A 250 15.64 6.00 -2.23
CA VAL A 250 16.53 7.14 -2.51
C VAL A 250 17.85 6.60 -3.04
N GLN A 251 18.25 6.99 -4.24
CA GLN A 251 19.52 6.56 -4.81
C GLN A 251 20.70 7.01 -3.95
N ASN A 252 21.78 6.25 -3.98
CA ASN A 252 22.95 6.55 -3.14
C ASN A 252 23.76 7.79 -3.60
N ASP A 253 23.48 8.34 -4.80
CA ASP A 253 24.25 9.39 -5.47
C ASP A 253 23.42 10.64 -5.79
N ILE A 254 22.54 11.05 -4.88
CA ILE A 254 21.72 12.25 -5.06
C ILE A 254 22.51 13.54 -4.77
N SER A 255 22.10 14.64 -5.42
CA SER A 255 22.65 15.97 -5.17
C SER A 255 22.14 16.53 -3.84
N ASN A 256 22.83 17.55 -3.31
CA ASN A 256 22.36 18.29 -2.12
C ASN A 256 20.95 18.90 -2.32
N MET A 257 20.59 19.26 -3.56
CA MET A 257 19.27 19.77 -3.88
C MET A 257 18.19 18.71 -3.66
N LEU A 258 18.44 17.47 -4.09
CA LEU A 258 17.55 16.34 -3.90
C LEU A 258 17.49 15.87 -2.44
N GLU A 259 18.49 16.16 -1.60
CA GLU A 259 18.37 15.92 -0.15
C GLU A 259 17.23 16.74 0.48
N ASN A 260 16.95 17.95 -0.01
CA ASN A 260 15.79 18.72 0.47
C ASN A 260 14.47 17.99 0.21
N VAL A 261 14.37 17.30 -0.94
CA VAL A 261 13.21 16.47 -1.28
C VAL A 261 13.09 15.28 -0.33
N VAL A 262 14.21 14.61 -0.02
CA VAL A 262 14.23 13.52 0.97
C VAL A 262 13.77 14.04 2.33
N ASN A 263 14.34 15.15 2.78
CA ASN A 263 14.02 15.78 4.07
C ASN A 263 12.52 16.10 4.17
N TYR A 264 11.92 16.64 3.12
CA TYR A 264 10.48 16.91 3.06
C TYR A 264 9.66 15.63 3.24
N PHE A 265 9.93 14.57 2.48
CA PHE A 265 9.16 13.32 2.58
C PHE A 265 9.37 12.57 3.90
N THR A 266 10.45 12.85 4.63
CA THR A 266 10.70 12.31 5.98
C THR A 266 10.27 13.24 7.11
N SER A 267 9.79 14.45 6.80
CA SER A 267 9.49 15.49 7.79
C SER A 267 8.29 15.15 8.68
N GLU A 268 8.25 15.75 9.87
CA GLU A 268 7.09 15.70 10.78
C GLU A 268 5.79 16.18 10.09
N GLN A 269 5.88 17.18 9.21
CA GLN A 269 4.76 17.67 8.42
C GLN A 269 4.11 16.55 7.60
N VAL A 270 4.93 15.78 6.86
CA VAL A 270 4.44 14.66 6.05
C VAL A 270 3.95 13.51 6.94
N GLN A 271 4.61 13.23 8.05
CA GLN A 271 4.17 12.23 9.03
C GLN A 271 2.78 12.58 9.61
N ASN A 272 2.56 13.85 9.99
CA ASN A 272 1.27 14.33 10.50
C ASN A 272 0.16 14.25 9.45
N VAL A 273 0.42 14.66 8.20
CA VAL A 273 -0.53 14.47 7.08
C VAL A 273 -0.93 13.01 6.92
N CYS A 274 0.06 12.11 6.97
CA CYS A 274 -0.13 10.68 6.87
C CYS A 274 -0.97 10.12 8.03
N LYS A 275 -0.67 10.54 9.27
CA LYS A 275 -1.39 10.17 10.50
C LYS A 275 -2.86 10.60 10.45
N ASP A 276 -3.14 11.85 10.09
CA ASP A 276 -4.50 12.40 10.00
C ASP A 276 -5.35 11.65 8.97
N ALA A 277 -4.72 11.30 7.85
CA ALA A 277 -5.32 10.50 6.80
C ALA A 277 -5.53 9.02 7.18
N ALA A 278 -5.08 8.57 8.36
CA ALA A 278 -5.05 7.16 8.78
C ALA A 278 -4.16 6.26 7.89
N LEU A 279 -3.04 6.82 7.43
CA LEU A 279 -1.90 6.10 6.85
C LEU A 279 -0.63 6.40 7.66
N PRO A 280 -0.59 6.11 8.95
CA PRO A 280 0.45 6.61 9.84
C PRO A 280 1.83 6.05 9.51
N HIS A 281 2.85 6.78 9.94
CA HIS A 281 4.22 6.27 9.99
C HIS A 281 4.28 5.05 10.94
N PRO A 282 5.14 4.03 10.69
CA PRO A 282 5.23 2.85 11.56
C PRO A 282 5.39 3.17 13.04
N MET A 283 6.18 4.19 13.37
CA MET A 283 6.45 4.60 14.76
C MET A 283 5.25 5.25 15.45
N ASP A 284 4.55 6.15 14.75
CA ASP A 284 3.36 6.83 15.27
C ASP A 284 2.20 5.86 15.56
N TYR A 285 2.24 4.69 14.93
CA TYR A 285 1.14 3.76 14.99
C TYR A 285 1.19 2.79 16.17
N LEU A 286 2.36 2.65 16.81
CA LEU A 286 2.57 1.69 17.89
C LEU A 286 1.64 1.96 19.09
N GLU A 287 1.44 3.23 19.45
CA GLU A 287 0.54 3.60 20.54
C GLU A 287 -0.91 3.26 20.22
N TYR A 288 -1.40 3.68 19.05
CA TYR A 288 -2.75 3.38 18.59
C TYR A 288 -3.05 1.87 18.57
N LEU A 289 -2.10 1.07 18.07
CA LEU A 289 -2.23 -0.39 18.05
C LEU A 289 -2.32 -0.96 19.47
N LYS A 290 -1.46 -0.50 20.38
CA LYS A 290 -1.42 -0.96 21.77
C LYS A 290 -2.71 -0.63 22.52
N GLU A 291 -3.20 0.61 22.42
CA GLU A 291 -4.42 1.06 23.10
C GLU A 291 -5.66 0.27 22.67
N ASN A 292 -5.72 -0.13 21.40
CA ASN A 292 -6.86 -0.84 20.84
C ASN A 292 -6.66 -2.37 20.82
N ASN A 293 -5.53 -2.89 21.33
CA ASN A 293 -5.12 -4.29 21.22
C ASN A 293 -5.18 -4.81 19.76
N TYR A 294 -4.71 -3.98 18.84
CA TYR A 294 -4.68 -4.24 17.41
C TYR A 294 -3.30 -4.72 16.96
N LYS A 295 -3.30 -5.54 15.92
CA LYS A 295 -2.08 -6.03 15.26
C LYS A 295 -2.04 -5.57 13.80
N LEU A 296 -0.85 -5.61 13.23
CA LEU A 296 -0.66 -5.44 11.79
C LEU A 296 -0.26 -6.76 11.16
N ASN A 297 -0.86 -7.05 10.02
CA ASN A 297 -0.46 -8.16 9.17
C ASN A 297 0.43 -7.63 8.03
N TRP A 298 1.70 -7.41 8.37
CA TRP A 298 2.76 -7.09 7.43
C TRP A 298 3.28 -8.37 6.76
N LEU A 299 3.62 -8.32 5.47
CA LEU A 299 4.21 -9.48 4.78
C LEU A 299 5.52 -9.91 5.42
N GLY A 300 6.34 -8.94 5.85
CA GLY A 300 7.65 -9.19 6.43
C GLY A 300 8.76 -9.29 5.38
N TRP A 301 9.95 -8.81 5.74
CA TRP A 301 11.13 -8.82 4.88
C TRP A 301 11.59 -10.24 4.52
N ASP A 302 11.39 -11.21 5.41
CA ASP A 302 11.70 -12.62 5.15
C ASP A 302 10.80 -13.20 4.06
N PHE A 303 9.49 -12.92 4.11
CA PHE A 303 8.58 -13.37 3.06
C PHE A 303 8.95 -12.76 1.72
N ILE A 304 9.21 -11.45 1.69
CA ILE A 304 9.62 -10.73 0.47
C ILE A 304 10.93 -11.29 -0.09
N SER A 305 11.90 -11.61 0.77
CA SER A 305 13.22 -12.10 0.32
C SER A 305 13.18 -13.55 -0.17
N ASN A 306 12.30 -14.37 0.41
CA ASN A 306 12.19 -15.78 0.06
C ASN A 306 11.23 -16.06 -1.11
N ASN A 307 10.40 -15.10 -1.50
CA ASN A 307 9.41 -15.27 -2.58
C ASN A 307 9.70 -14.36 -3.79
N ASP A 308 9.57 -14.92 -4.98
CA ASP A 308 9.58 -14.13 -6.22
C ASP A 308 8.20 -13.52 -6.44
N ILE A 309 7.98 -12.31 -5.91
CA ILE A 309 6.69 -11.60 -5.94
C ILE A 309 6.14 -11.49 -7.36
N ASN A 310 7.02 -11.28 -8.36
CA ASN A 310 6.62 -11.18 -9.75
C ASN A 310 6.16 -12.49 -10.38
N LYS A 311 6.58 -13.65 -9.86
CA LYS A 311 6.02 -14.94 -10.26
C LYS A 311 4.82 -15.33 -9.41
N LEU A 312 4.86 -14.99 -8.12
CA LEU A 312 3.84 -15.35 -7.17
C LEU A 312 2.53 -14.61 -7.48
N LEU A 313 2.53 -13.29 -7.66
CA LEU A 313 1.32 -12.52 -7.90
C LEU A 313 0.52 -12.98 -9.15
N PRO A 314 1.14 -13.18 -10.33
CA PRO A 314 0.43 -13.75 -11.48
C PRO A 314 -0.10 -15.16 -11.21
N LYS A 315 0.64 -15.99 -10.46
CA LYS A 315 0.17 -17.31 -10.03
C LYS A 315 -1.07 -17.18 -9.14
N LEU A 316 -1.05 -16.31 -8.14
CA LEU A 316 -2.20 -16.09 -7.25
C LEU A 316 -3.42 -15.60 -8.03
N ASN A 317 -3.25 -14.60 -8.91
CA ASN A 317 -4.33 -14.11 -9.78
C ASN A 317 -4.84 -15.18 -10.76
N LYS A 318 -4.03 -16.16 -11.17
CA LYS A 318 -4.50 -17.26 -12.03
C LYS A 318 -5.43 -18.22 -11.28
N TYR A 319 -5.16 -18.46 -10.00
CA TYR A 319 -5.97 -19.38 -9.20
C TYR A 319 -7.20 -18.71 -8.58
N PHE A 320 -7.09 -17.42 -8.27
CA PHE A 320 -8.18 -16.57 -7.79
C PHE A 320 -9.19 -16.28 -8.91
#